data_AF-A0A9W5X788-F1
#
_entry.id   AF-A0A9W5X788-F1
#
_cell.length_a   1.000
_cell.length_b   1.000
_cell.length_c   1.000
_cell.angle_alpha   90.00
_cell.angle_beta   90.00
_cell.angle_gamma   90.00
#
_symmetry.space_group_name_H-M   'P 1'
#
loop_
_entity.id
_entity.type
_entity.pdbx_description
1 polymer ?
#
loop_
_entity_poly.entity_id
_entity_poly.type
_entity_poly.pdbx_seq_one_letter_code
_entity_poly.pdbx_strand_id
1 'polypeptide(L)'
;MPGAQINPLLIQQLTDKEITEIQKFPTLSSLPGKYARLINRQKENIPKHFEENSFMLTCKSCGRKGKYDVGLMVVNVDREEDGEGTEYPIQTTGYFRCKHCNDAGNWEMPSQFIIASMAGILAKGSFGMENRCTVGKNLLYDGSWHLFSSDAELHLLHQLKEDPDNSFVWNRLGNLYDKGNRPEIAACVYEYSVVIDPGQIESHYTLGQYFFQIKDLERAAHHYKQMLLGASEYQLLAAEDLRQMVASGLANLFDVFQESNGNIPFLPTKEELESAGKLKEMEKYVVDMKVDIVEGELESFYPFAEIYMGAQSKKLPNRLRTLKVPKPATKKKKKWKKRKKKQR
;
A
#
# COMPACT_ATOMS: atom_id res chain seq x y z
N MET A 1 5.08 -25.37 -18.44
CA MET A 1 4.23 -24.40 -17.73
C MET A 1 4.93 -23.06 -17.80
N PRO A 2 4.25 -21.93 -18.10
CA PRO A 2 4.90 -20.62 -17.98
C PRO A 2 5.43 -20.48 -16.55
N GLY A 3 6.72 -20.15 -16.39
CA GLY A 3 7.32 -19.97 -15.07
C GLY A 3 6.57 -18.93 -14.26
N ALA A 4 6.73 -18.91 -12.93
CA ALA A 4 5.97 -18.00 -12.05
C ALA A 4 6.28 -16.50 -12.28
N GLN A 5 7.15 -16.16 -13.24
CA GLN A 5 7.56 -14.81 -13.59
C GLN A 5 8.00 -14.05 -12.33
N ILE A 6 8.85 -14.67 -11.51
CA ILE A 6 9.44 -14.11 -10.30
C ILE A 6 10.90 -13.81 -10.59
N ASN A 7 11.37 -12.63 -10.21
CA ASN A 7 12.76 -12.23 -10.39
C ASN A 7 13.67 -12.99 -9.42
N PRO A 8 14.74 -13.66 -9.89
CA PRO A 8 15.72 -14.30 -9.01
C PRO A 8 16.37 -13.32 -8.02
N LEU A 9 16.56 -12.05 -8.42
CA LEU A 9 17.12 -11.02 -7.53
C LEU A 9 16.18 -10.70 -6.37
N LEU A 10 14.85 -10.78 -6.55
CA LEU A 10 13.92 -10.66 -5.42
C LEU A 10 14.17 -11.76 -4.40
N ILE A 11 14.35 -13.00 -4.85
CA ILE A 11 14.64 -14.13 -3.95
C ILE A 11 15.97 -13.92 -3.23
N GLN A 12 16.98 -13.41 -3.92
CA GLN A 12 18.27 -13.06 -3.32
C GLN A 12 18.13 -11.96 -2.26
N GLN A 13 17.29 -10.95 -2.46
CA GLN A 13 17.11 -9.90 -1.44
C GLN A 13 16.26 -10.36 -0.26
N LEU A 14 15.34 -11.31 -0.47
CA LEU A 14 14.48 -11.85 0.59
C LEU A 14 15.13 -13.01 1.36
N THR A 15 16.28 -13.52 0.95
CA THR A 15 16.94 -14.69 1.54
C THR A 15 18.45 -14.53 1.53
N ASP A 16 19.18 -15.13 2.47
CA ASP A 16 20.66 -15.08 2.50
C ASP A 16 21.34 -15.94 1.41
N LYS A 17 20.66 -16.24 0.30
CA LYS A 17 21.17 -17.12 -0.77
C LYS A 17 21.88 -16.31 -1.84
N GLU A 18 23.01 -16.85 -2.30
CA GLU A 18 23.70 -16.31 -3.46
C GLU A 18 22.88 -16.51 -4.75
N ILE A 19 22.99 -15.58 -5.69
CA ILE A 19 22.23 -15.63 -6.95
C ILE A 19 22.48 -16.91 -7.76
N THR A 20 23.66 -17.52 -7.61
CA THR A 20 24.07 -18.78 -8.25
C THR A 20 23.32 -20.00 -7.69
N GLU A 21 22.81 -19.92 -6.47
CA GLU A 21 22.02 -20.98 -5.81
C GLU A 21 20.53 -20.90 -6.14
N ILE A 22 20.10 -19.77 -6.73
CA ILE A 22 18.70 -19.50 -7.04
C ILE A 22 18.38 -20.01 -8.44
N GLN A 23 17.26 -20.72 -8.54
CA GLN A 23 16.79 -21.22 -9.83
C GLN A 23 16.53 -20.05 -10.78
N LYS A 24 16.97 -20.19 -12.04
CA LYS A 24 16.71 -19.19 -13.10
C LYS A 24 15.21 -18.89 -13.29
N PHE A 25 14.35 -19.86 -12.98
CA PHE A 25 12.90 -19.75 -12.99
C PHE A 25 12.33 -20.02 -11.60
N PRO A 26 12.40 -19.07 -10.67
CA PRO A 26 11.83 -19.25 -9.35
C PRO A 26 10.32 -19.51 -9.44
N THR A 27 9.83 -20.33 -8.54
CA THR A 27 8.41 -20.64 -8.38
C THR A 27 7.87 -19.96 -7.13
N LEU A 28 6.55 -20.01 -6.92
CA LEU A 28 5.95 -19.46 -5.70
C LEU A 28 6.54 -20.09 -4.41
N SER A 29 6.97 -21.35 -4.48
CA SER A 29 7.65 -22.03 -3.37
C SER A 29 9.02 -21.47 -3.03
N SER A 30 9.64 -20.71 -3.95
CA SER A 30 10.91 -20.03 -3.73
C SER A 30 10.77 -18.77 -2.88
N LEU A 31 9.57 -18.17 -2.82
CA LEU A 31 9.30 -17.03 -1.95
C LEU A 31 9.27 -17.48 -0.47
N PRO A 32 9.94 -16.76 0.43
CA PRO A 32 9.85 -17.00 1.86
C PRO A 32 8.50 -16.52 2.42
N GLY A 33 8.33 -16.66 3.72
CA GLY A 33 7.08 -16.27 4.39
C GLY A 33 5.93 -17.26 4.13
N LYS A 34 4.75 -16.87 4.61
CA LYS A 34 3.53 -17.69 4.53
C LYS A 34 2.49 -17.05 3.61
N TYR A 35 2.52 -15.73 3.44
CA TYR A 35 1.41 -14.99 2.87
C TYR A 35 1.30 -15.21 1.37
N ALA A 36 2.41 -15.31 0.65
CA ALA A 36 2.41 -15.58 -0.79
C ALA A 36 1.54 -16.79 -1.17
N ARG A 37 1.67 -17.90 -0.40
CA ARG A 37 0.92 -19.13 -0.65
C ARG A 37 -0.54 -19.03 -0.23
N LEU A 38 -0.84 -18.34 0.86
CA LEU A 38 -2.21 -18.12 1.33
C LEU A 38 -2.97 -17.28 0.30
N ILE A 39 -2.40 -16.15 -0.09
CA ILE A 39 -2.97 -15.23 -1.07
C ILE A 39 -3.13 -15.89 -2.44
N ASN A 40 -2.11 -16.61 -2.93
CA ASN A 40 -2.21 -17.25 -4.25
C ASN A 40 -3.37 -18.27 -4.36
N ARG A 41 -3.77 -18.93 -3.26
CA ARG A 41 -4.88 -19.91 -3.30
C ARG A 41 -6.23 -19.26 -3.61
N GLN A 42 -6.40 -18.00 -3.25
CA GLN A 42 -7.67 -17.27 -3.40
C GLN A 42 -7.48 -15.94 -4.14
N LYS A 43 -6.42 -15.81 -4.94
CA LYS A 43 -6.07 -14.55 -5.62
C LYS A 43 -7.16 -14.02 -6.56
N GLU A 44 -8.01 -14.89 -7.07
CA GLU A 44 -9.13 -14.51 -7.93
C GLU A 44 -10.21 -13.72 -7.16
N ASN A 45 -10.24 -13.80 -5.83
CA ASN A 45 -11.11 -12.99 -4.97
C ASN A 45 -10.54 -11.59 -4.71
N ILE A 46 -9.27 -11.35 -5.01
CA ILE A 46 -8.64 -10.04 -4.82
C ILE A 46 -8.93 -9.21 -6.07
N PRO A 47 -9.59 -8.04 -5.92
CA PRO A 47 -9.92 -7.20 -7.05
C PRO A 47 -8.65 -6.67 -7.72
N LYS A 48 -8.66 -6.67 -9.05
CA LYS A 48 -7.57 -6.12 -9.85
C LYS A 48 -7.66 -4.59 -9.89
N HIS A 49 -6.52 -3.92 -9.83
CA HIS A 49 -6.42 -2.48 -10.01
C HIS A 49 -6.89 -2.03 -11.41
N PHE A 50 -6.57 -2.83 -12.43
CA PHE A 50 -6.89 -2.58 -13.81
C PHE A 50 -7.48 -3.82 -14.46
N GLU A 51 -8.33 -3.62 -15.46
CA GLU A 51 -8.80 -4.73 -16.29
C GLU A 51 -7.64 -5.39 -17.03
N GLU A 52 -7.82 -6.66 -17.40
CA GLU A 52 -6.83 -7.38 -18.19
C GLU A 52 -6.62 -6.67 -19.55
N ASN A 53 -5.37 -6.31 -19.82
CA ASN A 53 -4.97 -5.66 -21.04
C ASN A 53 -3.83 -6.45 -21.68
N SER A 54 -4.18 -7.51 -22.40
CA SER A 54 -3.21 -8.50 -22.85
C SER A 54 -2.76 -8.31 -24.31
N PHE A 55 -1.45 -8.33 -24.54
CA PHE A 55 -0.83 -8.28 -25.87
C PHE A 55 0.11 -9.45 -26.13
N MET A 56 0.31 -9.78 -27.41
CA MET A 56 1.35 -10.72 -27.85
C MET A 56 2.68 -9.97 -28.01
N LEU A 57 3.62 -10.20 -27.10
CA LEU A 57 4.93 -9.53 -27.08
C LEU A 57 6.04 -10.52 -27.47
N THR A 58 7.06 -10.06 -28.19
CA THR A 58 8.30 -10.83 -28.41
C THR A 58 9.35 -10.44 -27.37
N CYS A 59 9.90 -11.41 -26.66
CA CYS A 59 11.08 -11.18 -25.82
C CYS A 59 12.32 -11.13 -26.70
N LYS A 60 13.03 -10.00 -26.79
CA LYS A 60 14.22 -9.87 -27.65
C LYS A 60 15.40 -10.73 -27.18
N SER A 61 15.46 -11.07 -25.89
CA SER A 61 16.55 -11.87 -25.32
C SER A 61 16.51 -13.34 -25.73
N CYS A 62 15.31 -13.90 -26.04
CA CYS A 62 15.17 -15.30 -26.47
C CYS A 62 14.44 -15.48 -27.80
N GLY A 63 13.96 -14.39 -28.41
CA GLY A 63 13.19 -14.38 -29.66
C GLY A 63 11.78 -14.98 -29.57
N ARG A 64 11.33 -15.42 -28.39
CA ARG A 64 10.04 -16.10 -28.24
C ARG A 64 8.90 -15.14 -27.96
N LYS A 65 7.74 -15.44 -28.55
CA LYS A 65 6.49 -14.70 -28.34
C LYS A 65 5.69 -15.27 -27.17
N GLY A 66 4.90 -14.42 -26.53
CA GLY A 66 3.94 -14.83 -25.49
C GLY A 66 2.87 -13.77 -25.27
N LYS A 67 1.72 -14.19 -24.72
CA LYS A 67 0.65 -13.28 -24.29
C LYS A 67 0.95 -12.75 -22.90
N TYR A 68 0.96 -11.44 -22.70
CA TYR A 68 1.24 -10.79 -21.42
C TYR A 68 0.22 -9.70 -21.14
N ASP A 69 -0.26 -9.64 -19.90
CA ASP A 69 -1.08 -8.56 -19.40
C ASP A 69 -0.17 -7.37 -19.07
N VAL A 70 -0.33 -6.27 -19.81
CA VAL A 70 0.46 -5.05 -19.63
C VAL A 70 -0.20 -4.07 -18.66
N GLY A 71 -1.39 -4.40 -18.15
CA GLY A 71 -2.17 -3.51 -17.28
C GLY A 71 -2.52 -2.19 -17.96
N LEU A 72 -2.56 -1.12 -17.18
CA LEU A 72 -2.80 0.23 -17.68
C LEU A 72 -1.61 0.69 -18.52
N MET A 73 -1.89 1.12 -19.76
CA MET A 73 -0.93 1.83 -20.60
C MET A 73 -0.96 3.31 -20.25
N VAL A 74 0.18 3.89 -19.90
CA VAL A 74 0.31 5.30 -19.54
C VAL A 74 1.15 5.98 -20.62
N VAL A 75 0.50 6.78 -21.46
CA VAL A 75 1.16 7.48 -22.56
C VAL A 75 1.63 8.83 -22.08
N ASN A 76 2.95 9.03 -22.16
CA ASN A 76 3.53 10.33 -21.89
C ASN A 76 3.40 11.21 -23.13
N VAL A 77 2.60 12.28 -23.04
CA VAL A 77 2.41 13.26 -24.12
C VAL A 77 3.33 14.46 -23.99
N ASP A 78 3.97 14.63 -22.84
CA ASP A 78 4.95 15.68 -22.60
C ASP A 78 6.22 15.30 -23.36
N ARG A 79 6.47 15.96 -24.49
CA ARG A 79 7.73 15.85 -25.22
C ARG A 79 8.81 16.50 -24.36
N GLU A 80 9.74 15.72 -23.82
CA GLU A 80 11.04 16.29 -23.48
C GLU A 80 11.73 16.63 -24.80
N GLU A 81 12.26 17.86 -24.90
CA GLU A 81 12.80 18.46 -26.14
C GLU A 81 14.04 17.74 -26.70
N ASP A 82 14.56 16.73 -26.02
CA ASP A 82 15.92 16.21 -26.25
C ASP A 82 15.99 14.84 -26.97
N GLY A 83 14.89 14.33 -27.53
CA GLY A 83 14.88 13.05 -28.25
C GLY A 83 14.39 13.16 -29.68
N GLU A 84 15.28 13.01 -30.66
CA GLU A 84 14.90 12.73 -32.06
C GLU A 84 14.20 11.36 -32.14
N GLY A 85 12.89 11.34 -31.87
CA GLY A 85 12.06 10.16 -31.96
C GLY A 85 10.58 10.53 -32.03
N THR A 86 9.86 10.03 -33.03
CA THR A 86 8.41 10.23 -33.19
C THR A 86 7.57 9.28 -32.33
N GLU A 87 8.19 8.46 -31.48
CA GLU A 87 7.50 7.50 -30.62
C GLU A 87 7.26 8.09 -29.22
N TYR A 88 5.99 8.24 -28.84
CA TYR A 88 5.61 8.55 -27.46
C TYR A 88 5.97 7.35 -26.58
N PRO A 89 6.79 7.50 -25.52
CA PRO A 89 7.10 6.39 -24.64
C PRO A 89 5.84 6.00 -23.85
N ILE A 90 5.47 4.71 -23.91
CA ILE A 90 4.29 4.14 -23.27
C ILE A 90 4.75 3.30 -22.08
N GLN A 91 4.41 3.72 -20.87
CA GLN A 91 4.64 2.92 -19.67
C GLN A 91 3.52 1.91 -19.45
N THR A 92 3.81 0.88 -18.67
CA THR A 92 2.87 -0.20 -18.35
C THR A 92 2.84 -0.46 -16.84
N THR A 93 1.64 -0.67 -16.27
CA THR A 93 1.49 -1.01 -14.85
C THR A 93 1.49 -2.51 -14.59
N GLY A 94 1.20 -3.34 -15.60
CA GLY A 94 1.22 -4.79 -15.48
C GLY A 94 2.63 -5.31 -15.21
N TYR A 95 2.77 -6.23 -14.26
CA TYR A 95 4.05 -6.84 -13.96
C TYR A 95 4.22 -8.17 -14.72
N PHE A 96 5.18 -8.21 -15.63
CA PHE A 96 5.47 -9.40 -16.41
C PHE A 96 6.96 -9.54 -16.74
N ARG A 97 7.43 -10.79 -16.69
CA ARG A 97 8.74 -11.24 -17.19
C ARG A 97 8.56 -12.27 -18.29
N CYS A 98 9.56 -12.50 -19.15
CA CYS A 98 9.42 -13.49 -20.22
C CYS A 98 9.09 -14.89 -19.69
N LYS A 99 7.97 -15.48 -20.14
CA LYS A 99 7.52 -16.82 -19.76
C LYS A 99 8.53 -17.93 -20.14
N HIS A 100 9.49 -17.63 -21.02
CA HIS A 100 10.45 -18.58 -21.57
C HIS A 100 11.87 -18.46 -21.04
N CYS A 101 12.35 -17.24 -20.76
CA CYS A 101 13.72 -17.01 -20.26
C CYS A 101 13.76 -16.24 -18.93
N ASN A 102 12.60 -15.82 -18.41
CA ASN A 102 12.41 -15.01 -17.20
C ASN A 102 13.08 -13.63 -17.23
N ASP A 103 13.49 -13.18 -18.40
CA ASP A 103 14.13 -11.88 -18.58
C ASP A 103 13.12 -10.72 -18.54
N ALA A 104 13.62 -9.53 -18.21
CA ALA A 104 12.88 -8.28 -18.11
C ALA A 104 13.39 -7.24 -19.14
N GLY A 105 12.54 -6.27 -19.50
CA GLY A 105 13.02 -5.00 -20.06
C GLY A 105 13.33 -4.89 -21.55
N ASN A 106 13.40 -5.97 -22.33
CA ASN A 106 13.60 -5.86 -23.79
C ASN A 106 12.52 -6.56 -24.60
N TRP A 107 11.41 -5.83 -24.77
CA TRP A 107 10.22 -6.28 -25.46
C TRP A 107 10.11 -5.64 -26.84
N GLU A 108 9.74 -6.43 -27.83
CA GLU A 108 9.26 -5.94 -29.12
C GLU A 108 7.75 -5.76 -29.04
N MET A 109 7.28 -4.53 -29.26
CA MET A 109 5.86 -4.20 -29.22
C MET A 109 5.21 -4.42 -30.58
N PRO A 110 4.08 -5.14 -30.66
CA PRO A 110 3.35 -5.25 -31.91
C PRO A 110 2.70 -3.91 -32.27
N SER A 111 2.49 -3.64 -33.56
CA SER A 111 1.80 -2.41 -34.00
C SER A 111 0.41 -2.23 -33.35
N GLN A 112 -0.26 -3.33 -33.00
CA GLN A 112 -1.54 -3.33 -32.27
C GLN A 112 -1.43 -2.67 -30.88
N PHE A 113 -0.28 -2.78 -30.21
CA PHE A 113 -0.03 -2.12 -28.93
C PHE A 113 -0.01 -0.59 -29.09
N ILE A 114 0.69 -0.10 -30.12
CA ILE A 114 0.78 1.34 -30.42
C ILE A 114 -0.59 1.88 -30.87
N ILE A 115 -1.29 1.15 -31.75
CA ILE A 115 -2.63 1.55 -32.20
C ILE A 115 -3.60 1.62 -31.00
N ALA A 116 -3.54 0.65 -30.08
CA ALA A 116 -4.38 0.63 -28.89
C ALA A 116 -4.09 1.80 -27.94
N SER A 117 -2.82 2.18 -27.76
CA SER A 117 -2.47 3.32 -26.92
C SER A 117 -2.98 4.64 -27.53
N MET A 118 -2.78 4.85 -28.84
CA MET A 118 -3.26 6.05 -29.54
C MET A 118 -4.79 6.15 -29.55
N ALA A 119 -5.48 5.03 -29.82
CA ALA A 119 -6.94 4.97 -29.78
C ALA A 119 -7.48 5.29 -28.38
N GLY A 120 -6.83 4.78 -27.33
CA GLY A 120 -7.21 5.05 -25.95
C GLY A 120 -7.15 6.53 -25.56
N ILE A 121 -6.19 7.30 -26.10
CA ILE A 121 -6.11 8.75 -25.86
C ILE A 121 -7.25 9.49 -26.56
N LEU A 122 -7.54 9.12 -27.81
CA LEU A 122 -8.56 9.79 -28.63
C LEU A 122 -10.00 9.47 -28.18
N ALA A 123 -10.19 8.32 -27.53
CA ALA A 123 -11.50 7.81 -27.14
C ALA A 123 -12.07 8.38 -25.83
N LYS A 124 -11.51 9.47 -25.26
CA LYS A 124 -12.10 10.13 -24.07
C LYS A 124 -13.56 10.55 -24.36
N GLY A 125 -14.52 9.73 -23.92
CA GLY A 125 -15.95 9.92 -24.10
C GLY A 125 -16.70 8.91 -24.99
N SER A 126 -16.07 7.84 -25.51
CA SER A 126 -16.82 6.76 -26.18
C SER A 126 -16.06 5.43 -26.31
N PHE A 127 -16.79 4.35 -25.99
CA PHE A 127 -16.45 2.91 -26.13
C PHE A 127 -15.30 2.36 -25.27
N GLY A 128 -15.61 1.91 -24.04
CA GLY A 128 -15.01 0.74 -23.36
C GLY A 128 -13.48 0.70 -23.12
N MET A 129 -12.75 1.71 -23.55
CA MET A 129 -11.29 1.84 -23.44
C MET A 129 -10.87 2.76 -22.28
N GLU A 130 -11.84 3.36 -21.58
CA GLU A 130 -11.63 4.39 -20.55
C GLU A 130 -10.75 3.93 -19.38
N ASN A 131 -10.50 2.61 -19.23
CA ASN A 131 -9.68 2.04 -18.16
C ASN A 131 -8.39 1.32 -18.62
N ARG A 132 -8.09 1.26 -19.93
CA ARG A 132 -6.90 0.53 -20.44
C ARG A 132 -5.74 1.43 -20.83
N CYS A 133 -6.02 2.70 -21.08
CA CYS A 133 -5.02 3.69 -21.47
C CYS A 133 -5.32 5.03 -20.80
N THR A 134 -4.28 5.72 -20.34
CA THR A 134 -4.39 7.09 -19.83
C THR A 134 -3.20 7.93 -20.29
N VAL A 135 -3.33 9.24 -20.15
CA VAL A 135 -2.27 10.21 -20.41
C VAL A 135 -1.65 10.62 -19.08
N GLY A 136 -0.32 10.55 -18.97
CA GLY A 136 0.41 11.00 -17.79
C GLY A 136 1.77 10.33 -17.64
N LYS A 137 2.25 10.25 -16.39
CA LYS A 137 3.49 9.58 -16.02
C LYS A 137 3.22 8.64 -14.84
N ASN A 138 3.67 7.39 -14.97
CA ASN A 138 3.68 6.40 -13.89
C ASN A 138 5.05 6.44 -13.21
N LEU A 139 5.20 7.32 -12.22
CA LEU A 139 6.45 7.53 -11.50
C LEU A 139 6.52 6.65 -10.25
N LEU A 140 7.73 6.24 -9.89
CA LEU A 140 7.99 5.71 -8.55
C LEU A 140 7.99 6.83 -7.51
N TYR A 141 8.05 6.44 -6.24
CA TYR A 141 8.00 7.36 -5.11
C TYR A 141 9.16 8.38 -5.09
N ASP A 142 10.29 8.02 -5.71
CA ASP A 142 11.47 8.86 -5.85
C ASP A 142 11.47 9.72 -7.13
N GLY A 143 10.37 9.69 -7.88
CA GLY A 143 10.21 10.41 -9.14
C GLY A 143 10.86 9.72 -10.34
N SER A 144 11.49 8.55 -10.17
CA SER A 144 12.08 7.80 -11.29
C SER A 144 11.00 7.25 -12.22
N TRP A 145 11.36 7.17 -13.50
CA TRP A 145 10.48 6.80 -14.59
C TRP A 145 11.00 5.53 -15.28
N HIS A 146 10.10 4.58 -15.55
CA HIS A 146 10.44 3.26 -16.09
C HIS A 146 9.38 2.79 -17.09
N LEU A 147 9.79 2.22 -18.22
CA LEU A 147 8.87 1.73 -19.25
C LEU A 147 8.02 0.55 -18.76
N PHE A 148 8.68 -0.45 -18.18
CA PHE A 148 8.02 -1.64 -17.67
C PHE A 148 8.09 -1.70 -16.14
N SER A 149 7.06 -2.27 -15.53
CA SER A 149 7.06 -2.53 -14.08
C SER A 149 8.21 -3.46 -13.67
N SER A 150 8.74 -4.29 -14.57
CA SER A 150 9.95 -5.10 -14.32
C SER A 150 11.25 -4.28 -14.24
N ASP A 151 11.30 -3.12 -14.89
CA ASP A 151 12.48 -2.24 -14.83
C ASP A 151 12.42 -1.42 -13.53
N ALA A 152 11.23 -0.93 -13.20
CA ALA A 152 10.95 -0.32 -11.90
C ALA A 152 11.22 -1.27 -10.73
N GLU A 153 10.88 -2.56 -10.86
CA GLU A 153 11.23 -3.60 -9.89
C GLU A 153 12.75 -3.68 -9.69
N LEU A 154 13.53 -3.71 -10.78
CA LEU A 154 14.99 -3.78 -10.71
C LEU A 154 15.59 -2.56 -10.01
N HIS A 155 15.05 -1.37 -10.27
CA HIS A 155 15.45 -0.13 -9.59
C HIS A 155 15.25 -0.19 -8.08
N LEU A 156 14.07 -0.65 -7.62
CA LEU A 156 13.78 -0.81 -6.20
C LEU A 156 14.65 -1.90 -5.55
N LEU A 157 14.89 -3.02 -6.25
CA LEU A 157 15.79 -4.07 -5.77
C LEU A 157 17.24 -3.60 -5.63
N HIS A 158 17.68 -2.67 -6.48
CA HIS A 158 19.00 -2.04 -6.33
C HIS A 158 19.06 -1.16 -5.08
N GLN A 159 18.03 -0.36 -4.80
CA GLN A 159 17.95 0.42 -3.56
C GLN A 159 17.98 -0.48 -2.33
N LEU A 160 17.25 -1.60 -2.35
CA LEU A 160 17.22 -2.58 -1.26
C LEU A 160 18.55 -3.33 -1.09
N LYS A 161 19.35 -3.45 -2.15
CA LYS A 161 20.70 -4.00 -2.02
C LYS A 161 21.61 -3.07 -1.20
N GLU A 162 21.44 -1.76 -1.35
CA GLU A 162 22.21 -0.75 -0.61
C GLU A 162 21.68 -0.55 0.83
N ASP A 163 20.36 -0.67 1.03
CA ASP A 163 19.70 -0.56 2.33
C ASP A 163 18.63 -1.66 2.50
N PRO A 164 19.03 -2.89 2.90
CA PRO A 164 18.12 -4.04 3.00
C PRO A 164 17.04 -3.91 4.08
N ASP A 165 17.28 -3.07 5.08
CA ASP A 165 16.37 -2.85 6.22
C ASP A 165 15.39 -1.68 5.96
N ASN A 166 15.31 -1.20 4.72
CA ASN A 166 14.38 -0.13 4.35
C ASN A 166 12.95 -0.65 4.16
N SER A 167 12.19 -0.75 5.26
CA SER A 167 10.80 -1.23 5.25
C SER A 167 9.90 -0.45 4.28
N PHE A 168 10.18 0.85 4.07
CA PHE A 168 9.45 1.71 3.14
C PHE A 168 9.71 1.31 1.69
N VAL A 169 10.95 1.08 1.28
CA VAL A 169 11.24 0.62 -0.10
C VAL A 169 10.65 -0.76 -0.34
N TRP A 170 10.67 -1.65 0.65
CA TRP A 170 9.95 -2.93 0.58
C TRP A 170 8.44 -2.72 0.37
N ASN A 171 7.81 -1.80 1.10
CA ASN A 171 6.41 -1.44 0.88
C ASN A 171 6.17 -0.93 -0.56
N ARG A 172 7.04 -0.05 -1.07
CA ARG A 172 6.92 0.48 -2.44
C ARG A 172 7.06 -0.61 -3.50
N LEU A 173 7.92 -1.60 -3.27
CA LEU A 173 8.03 -2.78 -4.12
C LEU A 173 6.77 -3.65 -4.06
N GLY A 174 6.15 -3.80 -2.87
CA GLY A 174 4.83 -4.42 -2.73
C GLY A 174 3.75 -3.71 -3.56
N ASN A 175 3.70 -2.37 -3.49
CA ASN A 175 2.74 -1.57 -4.26
C ASN A 175 2.92 -1.73 -5.78
N LEU A 176 4.15 -1.91 -6.24
CA LEU A 176 4.44 -2.18 -7.65
C LEU A 176 3.84 -3.53 -8.08
N TYR A 177 4.02 -4.59 -7.27
CA TYR A 177 3.43 -5.90 -7.57
C TYR A 177 1.90 -5.91 -7.50
N ASP A 178 1.34 -5.19 -6.53
CA ASP A 178 -0.11 -5.06 -6.34
C ASP A 178 -0.77 -4.38 -7.55
N LYS A 179 -0.24 -3.22 -7.97
CA LYS A 179 -0.65 -2.54 -9.22
C LYS A 179 -0.40 -3.41 -10.45
N GLY A 180 0.65 -4.23 -10.42
CA GLY A 180 1.01 -5.19 -11.44
C GLY A 180 0.18 -6.47 -11.45
N ASN A 181 -0.89 -6.55 -10.65
CA ASN A 181 -1.80 -7.69 -10.56
C ASN A 181 -1.10 -8.99 -10.15
N ARG A 182 -0.14 -8.89 -9.22
CA ARG A 182 0.60 -10.01 -8.61
C ARG A 182 0.46 -9.99 -7.08
N PRO A 183 -0.76 -10.13 -6.55
CA PRO A 183 -1.01 -10.02 -5.11
C PRO A 183 -0.24 -11.07 -4.31
N GLU A 184 0.09 -12.23 -4.90
CA GLU A 184 0.90 -13.25 -4.23
C GLU A 184 2.35 -12.83 -4.00
N ILE A 185 2.96 -12.08 -4.93
CA ILE A 185 4.31 -11.54 -4.73
C ILE A 185 4.23 -10.33 -3.80
N ALA A 186 3.25 -9.44 -4.02
CA ALA A 186 3.03 -8.27 -3.18
C ALA A 186 2.90 -8.66 -1.69
N ALA A 187 2.09 -9.69 -1.38
CA ALA A 187 1.90 -10.16 -0.02
C ALA A 187 3.20 -10.67 0.63
N CYS A 188 4.08 -11.35 -0.12
CA CYS A 188 5.40 -11.77 0.37
C CYS A 188 6.26 -10.56 0.77
N VAL A 189 6.25 -9.54 -0.07
CA VAL A 189 7.09 -8.36 0.10
C VAL A 189 6.56 -7.45 1.21
N TYR A 190 5.24 -7.31 1.33
CA TYR A 190 4.62 -6.64 2.48
C TYR A 190 4.85 -7.42 3.78
N GLU A 191 4.79 -8.76 3.76
CA GLU A 191 5.12 -9.61 4.92
C GLU A 191 6.56 -9.33 5.38
N TYR A 192 7.51 -9.24 4.45
CA TYR A 192 8.89 -8.89 4.77
C TYR A 192 9.03 -7.46 5.31
N SER A 193 8.35 -6.50 4.69
CA SER A 193 8.33 -5.08 5.12
C SER A 193 7.92 -4.93 6.60
N VAL A 194 6.89 -5.66 7.05
CA VAL A 194 6.42 -5.60 8.45
C VAL A 194 7.26 -6.44 9.43
N VAL A 195 8.08 -7.37 8.93
CA VAL A 195 9.08 -8.07 9.75
C VAL A 195 10.26 -7.14 10.06
N ILE A 196 10.69 -6.36 9.07
CA ILE A 196 11.75 -5.35 9.22
C ILE A 196 11.29 -4.21 10.12
N ASP A 197 10.10 -3.68 9.88
CA ASP A 197 9.50 -2.63 10.71
C ASP A 197 8.04 -2.97 11.05
N PRO A 198 7.77 -3.46 12.28
CA PRO A 198 6.41 -3.72 12.76
C PRO A 198 5.50 -2.47 12.77
N GLY A 199 6.08 -1.26 12.70
CA GLY A 199 5.37 0.00 12.60
C GLY A 199 5.06 0.45 11.17
N GLN A 200 5.39 -0.35 10.14
CA GLN A 200 5.19 0.01 8.74
C GLN A 200 3.71 -0.08 8.35
N ILE A 201 2.95 0.96 8.70
CA ILE A 201 1.49 0.99 8.64
C ILE A 201 0.94 0.78 7.23
N GLU A 202 1.66 1.24 6.19
CA GLU A 202 1.24 1.09 4.80
C GLU A 202 1.19 -0.38 4.36
N SER A 203 2.15 -1.18 4.80
CA SER A 203 2.20 -2.62 4.50
C SER A 203 1.12 -3.38 5.27
N HIS A 204 0.91 -3.02 6.54
CA HIS A 204 -0.19 -3.56 7.34
C HIS A 204 -1.56 -3.27 6.73
N TYR A 205 -1.79 -2.06 6.23
CA TYR A 205 -3.06 -1.73 5.57
C TYR A 205 -3.33 -2.62 4.36
N THR A 206 -2.39 -2.75 3.42
CA THR A 206 -2.60 -3.58 2.22
C THR A 206 -2.73 -5.07 2.55
N LEU A 207 -1.95 -5.58 3.52
CA LEU A 207 -2.12 -6.95 4.00
C LEU A 207 -3.51 -7.17 4.61
N GLY A 208 -4.00 -6.22 5.41
CA GLY A 208 -5.35 -6.23 5.96
C GLY A 208 -6.41 -6.32 4.87
N GLN A 209 -6.25 -5.53 3.80
CA GLN A 209 -7.14 -5.56 2.65
C GLN A 209 -7.10 -6.92 1.95
N TYR A 210 -5.91 -7.47 1.67
CA TYR A 210 -5.80 -8.79 1.05
C TYR A 210 -6.48 -9.89 1.86
N PHE A 211 -6.25 -9.95 3.18
CA PHE A 211 -6.88 -10.94 4.04
C PHE A 211 -8.39 -10.75 4.13
N PHE A 212 -8.87 -9.50 4.14
CA PHE A 212 -10.30 -9.22 4.08
C PHE A 212 -10.93 -9.74 2.79
N GLN A 213 -10.31 -9.50 1.63
CA GLN A 213 -10.80 -9.97 0.33
C GLN A 213 -10.84 -11.51 0.24
N ILE A 214 -9.90 -12.20 0.89
CA ILE A 214 -9.89 -13.67 0.95
C ILE A 214 -10.66 -14.24 2.16
N LYS A 215 -11.48 -13.41 2.83
CA LYS A 215 -12.35 -13.77 3.96
C LYS A 215 -11.63 -14.36 5.18
N ASP A 216 -10.36 -14.01 5.34
CA ASP A 216 -9.56 -14.32 6.53
C ASP A 216 -9.65 -13.14 7.51
N LEU A 217 -10.78 -13.07 8.21
CA LEU A 217 -11.16 -11.92 9.03
C LEU A 217 -10.20 -11.72 10.21
N GLU A 218 -9.66 -12.79 10.79
CA GLU A 218 -8.72 -12.73 11.90
C GLU A 218 -7.39 -12.08 11.48
N ARG A 219 -6.80 -12.48 10.34
CA ARG A 219 -5.57 -11.84 9.84
C ARG A 219 -5.82 -10.42 9.34
N ALA A 220 -6.99 -10.17 8.74
CA ALA A 220 -7.40 -8.83 8.36
C ALA A 220 -7.42 -7.89 9.56
N ALA A 221 -8.14 -8.28 10.62
CA ALA A 221 -8.20 -7.50 11.85
C ALA A 221 -6.85 -7.32 12.52
N HIS A 222 -6.03 -8.38 12.58
CA HIS A 222 -4.68 -8.29 13.13
C HIS A 222 -3.88 -7.16 12.45
N HIS A 223 -3.83 -7.15 11.12
CA HIS A 223 -3.06 -6.16 10.39
C HIS A 223 -3.64 -4.75 10.47
N TYR A 224 -4.96 -4.58 10.40
CA TYR A 224 -5.57 -3.26 10.63
C TYR A 224 -5.27 -2.76 12.04
N LYS A 225 -5.32 -3.61 13.07
CA LYS A 225 -4.96 -3.19 14.44
C LYS A 225 -3.48 -2.81 14.57
N GLN A 226 -2.56 -3.56 13.97
CA GLN A 226 -1.13 -3.18 13.97
C GLN A 226 -0.91 -1.81 13.31
N MET A 227 -1.59 -1.55 12.18
CA MET A 227 -1.59 -0.24 11.53
C MET A 227 -2.04 0.88 12.48
N LEU A 228 -3.12 0.68 13.24
CA LEU A 228 -3.59 1.66 14.23
C LEU A 228 -2.56 1.92 15.33
N LEU A 229 -1.91 0.86 15.82
CA LEU A 229 -0.94 0.94 16.91
C LEU A 229 0.37 1.64 16.47
N GLY A 230 0.79 1.46 15.22
CA GLY A 230 1.96 2.14 14.65
C GLY A 230 1.74 3.60 14.24
N ALA A 231 0.49 4.02 14.03
CA ALA A 231 0.16 5.32 13.43
C ALA A 231 0.78 6.54 14.13
N SER A 232 0.86 6.53 15.46
CA SER A 232 1.45 7.64 16.24
C SER A 232 2.94 7.89 15.97
N GLU A 233 3.66 6.85 15.57
CA GLU A 233 5.12 6.88 15.35
C GLU A 233 5.47 7.00 13.86
N TYR A 234 4.50 6.78 12.97
CA TYR A 234 4.71 6.84 11.53
C TYR A 234 4.94 8.29 11.04
N GLN A 235 6.05 8.51 10.32
CA GLN A 235 6.48 9.84 9.86
C GLN A 235 6.57 10.00 8.34
N LEU A 236 6.31 8.93 7.59
CA LEU A 236 6.50 8.90 6.13
C LEU A 236 5.30 9.44 5.33
N LEU A 237 4.21 9.79 6.02
CA LEU A 237 3.02 10.42 5.44
C LEU A 237 2.77 11.80 6.04
N ALA A 238 2.19 12.69 5.22
CA ALA A 238 1.64 13.93 5.74
C ALA A 238 0.50 13.63 6.72
N ALA A 239 0.25 14.54 7.66
CA ALA A 239 -0.74 14.28 8.71
C ALA A 239 -2.16 14.09 8.17
N GLU A 240 -2.51 14.74 7.06
CA GLU A 240 -3.81 14.57 6.40
C GLU A 240 -3.94 13.18 5.78
N ASP A 241 -2.94 12.75 5.01
CA ASP A 241 -2.89 11.41 4.41
C ASP A 241 -2.87 10.31 5.48
N LEU A 242 -2.09 10.49 6.54
CA LEU A 242 -2.05 9.58 7.68
C LEU A 242 -3.43 9.47 8.33
N ARG A 243 -4.13 10.59 8.55
CA ARG A 243 -5.48 10.56 9.13
C ARG A 243 -6.45 9.80 8.23
N GLN A 244 -6.44 10.11 6.94
CA GLN A 244 -7.32 9.44 5.97
C GLN A 244 -7.05 7.94 5.93
N MET A 245 -5.78 7.55 5.93
CA MET A 245 -5.37 6.16 5.93
C MET A 245 -5.84 5.42 7.19
N VAL A 246 -5.57 5.98 8.38
CA VAL A 246 -6.00 5.40 9.66
C VAL A 246 -7.54 5.32 9.75
N ALA A 247 -8.25 6.32 9.22
CA ALA A 247 -9.71 6.29 9.12
C ALA A 247 -10.19 5.16 8.20
N SER A 248 -9.54 4.94 7.06
CA SER A 248 -9.86 3.81 6.17
C SER A 248 -9.57 2.46 6.82
N GLY A 249 -8.47 2.35 7.58
CA GLY A 249 -8.15 1.17 8.36
C GLY A 249 -9.21 0.87 9.43
N LEU A 250 -9.70 1.91 10.11
CA LEU A 250 -10.82 1.79 11.05
C LEU A 250 -12.12 1.38 10.35
N ALA A 251 -12.45 1.97 9.21
CA ALA A 251 -13.64 1.58 8.45
C ALA A 251 -13.59 0.09 8.05
N ASN A 252 -12.47 -0.38 7.49
CA ASN A 252 -12.32 -1.78 7.14
C ASN A 252 -12.34 -2.71 8.37
N LEU A 253 -11.82 -2.26 9.51
CA LEU A 253 -11.88 -3.02 10.76
C LEU A 253 -13.30 -3.06 11.35
N PHE A 254 -14.10 -2.01 11.12
CA PHE A 254 -15.52 -2.01 11.44
C PHE A 254 -16.27 -3.03 10.57
N ASP A 255 -15.95 -3.11 9.28
CA ASP A 255 -16.52 -4.12 8.39
C ASP A 255 -16.17 -5.54 8.86
N VAL A 256 -14.91 -5.76 9.29
CA VAL A 256 -14.51 -7.05 9.91
C VAL A 256 -15.33 -7.35 11.18
N PHE A 257 -15.54 -6.35 12.04
CA PHE A 257 -16.37 -6.51 13.24
C PHE A 257 -17.82 -6.90 12.87
N GLN A 258 -18.41 -6.26 11.85
CA GLN A 258 -19.75 -6.61 11.38
C GLN A 258 -19.82 -8.00 10.74
N GLU A 259 -18.92 -8.32 9.81
CA GLU A 259 -18.87 -9.64 9.14
C GLU A 259 -18.62 -10.79 10.13
N SER A 260 -17.86 -10.52 11.21
CA SER A 260 -17.63 -11.50 12.27
C SER A 260 -18.78 -11.58 13.29
N ASN A 261 -19.88 -10.84 13.11
CA ASN A 261 -20.98 -10.70 14.08
C ASN A 261 -20.49 -10.28 15.48
N GLY A 262 -19.48 -9.44 15.54
CA GLY A 262 -18.86 -8.94 16.77
C GLY A 262 -17.92 -9.90 17.48
N ASN A 263 -17.61 -11.08 16.90
CA ASN A 263 -16.65 -12.02 17.46
C ASN A 263 -15.21 -11.46 17.44
N ILE A 264 -14.87 -10.66 16.43
CA ILE A 264 -13.57 -9.99 16.34
C ILE A 264 -13.75 -8.55 16.84
N PRO A 265 -13.04 -8.12 17.91
CA PRO A 265 -13.19 -6.78 18.46
C PRO A 265 -12.85 -5.68 17.44
N PHE A 266 -13.73 -4.68 17.32
CA PHE A 266 -13.56 -3.53 16.43
C PHE A 266 -12.30 -2.71 16.77
N LEU A 267 -11.96 -2.55 18.04
CA LEU A 267 -10.74 -1.83 18.44
C LEU A 267 -9.72 -2.80 19.05
N PRO A 268 -8.42 -2.44 19.03
CA PRO A 268 -7.41 -3.12 19.83
C PRO A 268 -7.88 -3.36 21.26
N THR A 269 -7.77 -4.61 21.69
CA THR A 269 -8.07 -5.05 23.06
C THR A 269 -7.07 -4.45 24.05
N LYS A 270 -7.38 -4.51 25.35
CA LYS A 270 -6.44 -4.06 26.39
C LYS A 270 -5.11 -4.80 26.32
N GLU A 271 -5.13 -6.11 26.07
CA GLU A 271 -3.93 -6.94 25.94
C GLU A 271 -3.07 -6.50 24.73
N GLU A 272 -3.69 -6.21 23.58
CA GLU A 272 -3.01 -5.68 22.40
C GLU A 272 -2.41 -4.29 22.68
N LEU A 273 -3.14 -3.42 23.38
CA LEU A 273 -2.68 -2.09 23.78
C LEU A 273 -1.54 -2.14 24.80
N GLU A 274 -1.57 -3.08 25.74
CA GLU A 274 -0.49 -3.31 26.71
C GLU A 274 0.76 -3.81 26.02
N SER A 275 0.62 -4.79 25.12
CA SER A 275 1.73 -5.36 24.34
C SER A 275 2.41 -4.31 23.47
N ALA A 276 1.65 -3.36 22.92
CA ALA A 276 2.16 -2.24 22.15
C ALA A 276 2.62 -1.03 23.02
N GLY A 277 2.50 -1.10 24.34
CA GLY A 277 2.85 0.00 25.25
C GLY A 277 1.95 1.24 25.13
N LYS A 278 0.77 1.12 24.50
CA LYS A 278 -0.17 2.22 24.21
C LYS A 278 -1.30 2.37 25.24
N LEU A 279 -1.50 1.41 26.14
CA LEU A 279 -2.65 1.42 27.08
C LEU A 279 -2.81 2.75 27.84
N LYS A 280 -1.74 3.26 28.47
CA LYS A 280 -1.78 4.51 29.26
C LYS A 280 -2.10 5.76 28.44
N GLU A 281 -1.74 5.75 27.16
CA GLU A 281 -2.07 6.86 26.25
C GLU A 281 -3.56 6.80 25.89
N MET A 282 -4.05 5.60 25.55
CA MET A 282 -5.43 5.37 25.13
C MET A 282 -6.45 5.55 26.26
N GLU A 283 -6.12 5.19 27.50
CA GLU A 283 -6.99 5.39 28.67
C GLU A 283 -7.44 6.86 28.85
N LYS A 284 -6.65 7.83 28.40
CA LYS A 284 -7.00 9.26 28.46
C LYS A 284 -8.20 9.61 27.57
N TYR A 285 -8.46 8.81 26.54
CA TYR A 285 -9.51 9.02 25.55
C TYR A 285 -10.76 8.17 25.82
N VAL A 286 -10.64 7.13 26.65
CA VAL A 286 -11.73 6.18 27.00
C VAL A 286 -12.85 6.83 27.82
N VAL A 287 -12.68 8.04 28.33
CA VAL A 287 -13.54 8.55 29.41
C VAL A 287 -14.88 9.17 28.95
N ASP A 288 -15.08 9.67 27.72
CA ASP A 288 -16.36 10.37 27.42
C ASP A 288 -16.69 10.60 25.92
N MET A 289 -16.16 9.80 25.00
CA MET A 289 -16.44 10.02 23.57
C MET A 289 -17.71 9.30 23.10
N LYS A 290 -18.80 10.06 22.99
CA LYS A 290 -19.94 9.70 22.12
C LYS A 290 -19.59 10.07 20.69
N VAL A 291 -19.04 9.11 19.94
CA VAL A 291 -18.85 9.24 18.49
C VAL A 291 -19.87 8.34 17.82
N ASP A 292 -20.76 8.94 17.05
CA ASP A 292 -21.68 8.19 16.18
C ASP A 292 -20.89 7.79 14.94
N ILE A 293 -20.61 6.48 14.81
CA ILE A 293 -20.00 5.91 13.61
C ILE A 293 -21.11 5.74 12.58
N VAL A 294 -20.90 6.32 11.39
CA VAL A 294 -21.85 6.21 10.29
C VAL A 294 -21.19 5.37 9.20
N GLU A 295 -21.82 4.24 8.89
CA GLU A 295 -21.36 3.32 7.85
C GLU A 295 -21.31 4.04 6.49
N GLY A 296 -20.21 3.86 5.75
CA GLY A 296 -19.99 4.52 4.47
C GLY A 296 -19.50 5.98 4.55
N GLU A 297 -19.52 6.62 5.73
CA GLU A 297 -18.97 7.97 5.92
C GLU A 297 -17.60 7.91 6.61
N LEU A 298 -16.53 7.93 5.80
CA LEU A 298 -15.15 7.86 6.29
C LEU A 298 -14.81 8.92 7.35
N GLU A 299 -15.40 10.11 7.22
CA GLU A 299 -15.18 11.25 8.11
C GLU A 299 -15.67 10.99 9.53
N SER A 300 -16.65 10.09 9.71
CA SER A 300 -17.12 9.66 11.04
C SER A 300 -16.04 8.94 11.84
N PHE A 301 -15.01 8.39 11.18
CA PHE A 301 -13.86 7.74 11.81
C PHE A 301 -12.71 8.70 12.15
N TYR A 302 -12.73 9.96 11.68
CA TYR A 302 -11.64 10.91 11.94
C TYR A 302 -11.34 11.17 13.42
N PRO A 303 -12.31 11.25 14.34
CA PRO A 303 -12.01 11.39 15.75
C PRO A 303 -11.18 10.22 16.31
N PHE A 304 -11.49 8.99 15.89
CA PHE A 304 -10.73 7.80 16.27
C PHE A 304 -9.34 7.79 15.62
N ALA A 305 -9.27 8.15 14.34
CA ALA A 305 -8.00 8.25 13.64
C ALA A 305 -7.05 9.25 14.33
N GLU A 306 -7.56 10.43 14.71
CA GLU A 306 -6.78 11.44 15.41
C GLU A 306 -6.30 11.00 16.80
N ILE A 307 -7.01 10.08 17.47
CA ILE A 307 -6.55 9.44 18.72
C ILE A 307 -5.33 8.56 18.44
N TYR A 308 -5.43 7.63 17.48
CA TYR A 308 -4.34 6.70 17.15
C TYR A 308 -3.12 7.40 16.54
N MET A 309 -3.33 8.51 15.84
CA MET A 309 -2.26 9.40 15.38
C MET A 309 -1.49 10.08 16.52
N GLY A 310 -2.06 10.16 17.74
CA GLY A 310 -1.41 10.76 18.90
C GLY A 310 -0.87 12.16 18.62
N ALA A 311 0.44 12.35 18.74
CA ALA A 311 1.10 13.63 18.47
C ALA A 311 1.03 14.08 17.00
N GLN A 312 0.92 13.16 16.04
CA GLN A 312 0.84 13.49 14.61
C GLN A 312 -0.42 14.28 14.27
N SER A 313 -1.53 14.06 14.98
CA SER A 313 -2.78 14.81 14.79
C SER A 313 -2.61 16.33 15.03
N LYS A 314 -1.61 16.72 15.83
CA LYS A 314 -1.29 18.15 16.09
C LYS A 314 -0.66 18.85 14.90
N LYS A 315 -0.18 18.11 13.88
CA LYS A 315 0.33 18.68 12.64
C LYS A 315 -0.80 19.06 11.67
N LEU A 316 -2.02 18.58 11.89
CA LEU A 316 -3.20 18.95 11.10
C LEU A 316 -3.52 20.45 11.27
N PRO A 317 -3.97 21.15 10.22
CA PRO A 317 -4.57 22.47 10.34
C PRO A 317 -5.70 22.48 11.37
N ASN A 318 -5.74 23.49 12.25
CA ASN A 318 -6.74 23.57 13.33
C ASN A 318 -8.19 23.44 12.82
N ARG A 319 -8.48 23.95 11.62
CA ARG A 319 -9.80 23.88 10.98
C ARG A 319 -10.24 22.45 10.62
N LEU A 320 -9.28 21.55 10.42
CA LEU A 320 -9.53 20.16 10.03
C LEU A 320 -9.62 19.22 11.22
N ARG A 321 -9.07 19.58 12.39
CA ARG A 321 -9.06 18.70 13.57
C ARG A 321 -10.47 18.48 14.10
N THR A 322 -10.84 17.21 14.21
CA THR A 322 -12.15 16.78 14.69
C THR A 322 -12.13 16.48 16.19
N LEU A 323 -10.98 16.05 16.72
CA LEU A 323 -10.82 15.70 18.12
C LEU A 323 -10.75 16.95 19.01
N LYS A 324 -11.86 17.25 19.70
CA LYS A 324 -11.94 18.29 20.73
C LYS A 324 -11.59 17.71 22.10
N VAL A 325 -10.30 17.60 22.43
CA VAL A 325 -9.88 17.17 23.77
C VAL A 325 -10.34 18.21 24.81
N PRO A 326 -11.12 17.83 25.85
CA PRO A 326 -11.47 18.75 26.92
C PRO A 326 -10.20 19.29 27.59
N LYS A 327 -10.06 20.62 27.69
CA LYS A 327 -8.95 21.20 28.46
C LYS A 327 -9.06 20.68 29.89
N PRO A 328 -7.98 20.14 30.50
CA PRO A 328 -8.04 19.71 31.89
C PRO A 328 -8.49 20.90 32.73
N ALA A 329 -9.55 20.69 33.54
CA ALA A 329 -10.10 21.73 34.39
C ALA A 329 -8.98 22.28 35.28
N THR A 330 -8.49 23.48 34.94
CA THR A 330 -7.53 24.17 35.79
C THR A 330 -8.22 24.37 37.13
N LYS A 331 -7.77 23.64 38.16
CA LYS A 331 -8.18 23.90 39.55
C LYS A 331 -7.80 25.35 39.83
N LYS A 332 -8.74 26.28 39.67
CA LYS A 332 -8.59 27.68 40.08
C LYS A 332 -8.22 27.63 41.56
N LYS A 333 -6.95 27.88 41.89
CA LYS A 333 -6.52 28.15 43.27
C LYS A 333 -7.37 29.33 43.76
N LYS A 334 -8.40 29.06 44.55
CA LYS A 334 -9.19 30.09 45.24
C LYS A 334 -8.22 30.90 46.10
N LYS A 335 -7.81 32.08 45.63
CA LYS A 335 -7.10 33.06 46.46
C LYS A 335 -8.05 33.47 47.59
N TRP A 336 -7.84 32.91 48.78
CA TRP A 336 -8.46 33.37 50.01
C TRP A 336 -8.00 34.82 50.27
N LYS A 337 -8.86 35.80 50.01
CA LYS A 337 -8.66 37.18 50.47
C LYS A 337 -8.89 37.20 51.99
N LYS A 338 -7.83 37.34 52.78
CA LYS A 338 -7.92 37.63 54.23
C LYS A 338 -8.70 38.95 54.40
N ARG A 339 -9.92 38.87 54.95
CA ARG A 339 -10.66 40.02 55.48
C ARG A 339 -9.86 40.62 56.64
N LYS A 340 -9.26 41.79 56.45
CA LYS A 340 -8.82 42.63 57.58
C LYS A 340 -10.07 43.30 58.17
N LYS A 341 -10.51 42.86 59.35
CA LYS A 341 -11.38 43.65 60.22
C LYS A 341 -10.63 44.93 60.59
N LYS A 342 -11.16 46.10 60.20
CA LYS A 342 -10.82 47.36 60.87
C LYS A 342 -11.84 47.54 61.99
N GLN A 343 -11.39 47.41 63.23
CA GLN A 343 -11.99 48.06 64.37
C GLN A 343 -11.66 49.55 64.27
N ARG A 344 -12.69 50.39 64.28
CA ARG A 344 -12.79 51.60 65.11
C ARG A 344 -14.20 52.14 65.01
#